data_AF-U5CNV3-F1
#
_entry.id   AF-U5CNV3-F1
#
_cell.length_a   1.000
_cell.length_b   1.000
_cell.length_c   1.000
_cell.angle_alpha   90.00
_cell.angle_beta   90.00
_cell.angle_gamma   90.00
#
_symmetry.space_group_name_H-M   'P 1'
#
loop_
_entity.id
_entity.type
_entity.pdbx_description
1 polymer ?
#
loop_
_entity_poly.entity_id
_entity_poly.type
_entity_poly.pdbx_seq_one_letter_code
_entity_poly.pdbx_strand_id
1 'polypeptide(L)'
;MAKANLLSHTTQRLSITISTLQTHLHSSLTLHQLHQIHSQMLTSSLINDTFASSLLLRHCCNSHPTPTLTYTRALFDHIKHPNSYIYNTMMKIYNQAHHPKEALSLYTLMLQKSVEIDNYTLPIVIQACSIRISPKEGQEEMRDKRLMKFFTGIWSRGIRCWVGTRRGGP
;
A
#
# COMPACT_ATOMS: atom_id res chain seq x y z
N MET A 1 -7.47 37.12 48.65
CA MET A 1 -7.62 37.49 47.21
C MET A 1 -6.87 36.46 46.40
N ALA A 2 -7.59 35.81 45.48
CA ALA A 2 -7.25 34.51 44.91
C ALA A 2 -6.19 34.56 43.79
N LYS A 3 -5.47 33.43 43.67
CA LYS A 3 -4.36 33.11 42.77
C LYS A 3 -4.68 33.36 41.29
N ALA A 4 -3.80 34.08 40.60
CA ALA A 4 -3.71 34.04 39.14
C ALA A 4 -2.85 32.84 38.74
N ASN A 5 -3.51 31.74 38.39
CA ASN A 5 -2.91 30.57 37.75
C ASN A 5 -2.47 30.96 36.33
N LEU A 6 -1.16 31.09 36.12
CA LEU A 6 -0.54 30.96 34.81
C LEU A 6 -0.74 29.51 34.36
N LEU A 7 -1.84 29.25 33.65
CA LEU A 7 -2.02 28.02 32.90
C LEU A 7 -0.93 27.97 31.84
N SER A 8 0.08 27.14 32.12
CA SER A 8 0.91 26.50 31.11
C SER A 8 0.03 26.15 29.92
N HIS A 9 0.29 26.77 28.77
CA HIS A 9 -0.16 26.25 27.49
C HIS A 9 0.53 24.90 27.30
N THR A 10 -0.04 23.86 27.89
CA THR A 10 0.25 22.48 27.60
C THR A 10 -0.22 22.24 26.18
N THR A 11 0.68 22.43 25.21
CA THR A 11 0.55 21.81 23.90
C THR A 11 0.55 20.32 24.14
N GLN A 12 -0.64 19.74 24.35
CA GLN A 12 -0.83 18.32 24.53
C GLN A 12 -0.44 17.67 23.20
N ARG A 13 0.84 17.29 23.08
CA ARG A 13 1.37 16.50 21.98
C ARG A 13 0.67 15.15 22.06
N LEU A 14 -0.48 15.01 21.40
CA LEU A 14 -1.17 13.75 21.23
C LEU A 14 -0.19 12.80 20.51
N SER A 15 0.55 12.00 21.27
CA SER A 15 1.37 10.94 20.72
C SER A 15 0.40 9.89 20.18
N ILE A 16 0.20 9.86 18.86
CA ILE A 16 -0.51 8.74 18.25
C ILE A 16 0.27 7.48 18.59
N THR A 17 -0.33 6.61 19.38
CA THR A 17 0.15 5.25 19.61
C THR A 17 -0.53 4.32 18.60
N ILE A 18 0.12 3.20 18.26
CA ILE A 18 -0.40 2.22 17.30
C ILE A 18 -1.83 1.75 17.67
N SER A 19 -2.12 1.62 18.97
CA SER A 19 -3.45 1.29 19.48
C SER A 19 -4.48 2.38 19.18
N THR A 20 -4.16 3.65 19.43
CA THR A 20 -5.08 4.77 19.07
C THR A 20 -5.32 4.83 17.56
N LEU A 21 -4.30 4.56 16.74
CA LEU A 21 -4.39 4.45 15.29
C LEU A 21 -5.37 3.34 14.88
N GLN A 22 -5.24 2.14 15.44
CA GLN A 22 -6.17 1.03 15.18
C GLN A 22 -7.60 1.35 15.57
N THR A 23 -7.80 2.05 16.68
CA THR A 23 -9.14 2.40 17.19
C THR A 23 -9.80 3.44 16.28
N HIS A 24 -9.06 4.46 15.85
CA HIS A 24 -9.54 5.49 14.93
C HIS A 24 -9.81 4.95 13.52
N LEU A 25 -9.02 3.99 13.03
CA LEU A 25 -9.23 3.37 11.72
C LEU A 25 -10.43 2.42 11.66
N HIS A 26 -10.95 2.00 12.82
CA HIS A 26 -12.17 1.19 12.91
C HIS A 26 -13.44 2.03 12.77
N SER A 27 -13.39 3.32 13.16
CA SER A 27 -14.40 4.31 12.77
C SER A 27 -14.15 4.81 11.35
N SER A 28 -15.20 5.13 10.59
CA SER A 28 -15.05 5.80 9.30
C SER A 28 -14.29 7.11 9.49
N LEU A 29 -13.05 7.19 8.99
CA LEU A 29 -12.26 8.42 9.04
C LEU A 29 -12.64 9.30 7.86
N THR A 30 -12.74 10.59 8.14
CA THR A 30 -12.78 11.61 7.08
C THR A 30 -11.38 11.81 6.50
N LEU A 31 -11.28 12.27 5.24
CA LEU A 31 -10.00 12.61 4.61
C LEU A 31 -9.19 13.63 5.44
N HIS A 32 -9.87 14.56 6.11
CA HIS A 32 -9.22 15.53 7.00
C HIS A 32 -8.53 14.84 8.19
N GLN A 33 -9.21 13.91 8.86
CA GLN A 33 -8.62 13.14 9.95
C GLN A 33 -7.48 12.25 9.46
N LEU A 34 -7.58 11.70 8.25
CA LEU A 34 -6.51 10.92 7.63
C LEU A 34 -5.24 11.77 7.43
N HIS A 35 -5.38 12.99 6.92
CA HIS A 35 -4.25 13.93 6.77
C HIS A 35 -3.65 14.34 8.12
N GLN A 36 -4.49 14.55 9.13
CA GLN A 36 -4.03 14.87 10.48
C GLN A 36 -3.26 13.71 11.11
N ILE A 37 -3.73 12.47 10.95
CA ILE A 37 -3.01 11.29 11.42
C ILE A 37 -1.69 11.13 10.67
N HIS A 38 -1.68 11.32 9.35
CA HIS A 38 -0.46 11.26 8.56
C HIS A 38 0.57 12.31 9.00
N SER A 39 0.17 13.57 9.21
CA SER A 39 1.09 14.62 9.70
C SER A 39 1.64 14.32 11.10
N GLN A 40 0.82 13.76 11.98
CA GLN A 40 1.24 13.30 13.30
C GLN A 40 2.21 12.09 13.19
N MET A 41 2.00 11.18 12.25
CA MET A 41 2.94 10.07 11.98
C MET A 41 4.28 10.53 11.42
N LEU A 42 4.30 11.58 10.58
CA LEU A 42 5.53 12.18 10.07
C LEU A 42 6.33 12.83 11.22
N THR A 43 5.67 13.63 12.05
CA THR A 43 6.33 14.37 13.16
C THR A 43 6.74 13.49 14.34
N SER A 44 6.13 12.31 14.50
CA SER A 44 6.47 11.33 15.53
C SER A 44 7.46 10.25 15.05
N SER A 45 7.89 10.31 13.79
CA SER A 45 8.71 9.27 13.11
C SER A 45 8.05 7.88 12.99
N LEU A 46 6.79 7.76 13.39
CA LEU A 46 6.00 6.52 13.32
C LEU A 46 5.73 6.07 11.88
N ILE A 47 5.85 6.97 10.90
CA ILE A 47 5.78 6.60 9.47
C ILE A 47 6.87 5.59 9.05
N ASN A 48 7.99 5.53 9.78
CA ASN A 48 9.03 4.53 9.53
C ASN A 48 8.62 3.13 9.98
N ASP A 49 7.61 3.02 10.85
CA ASP A 49 7.05 1.74 11.26
C ASP A 49 6.18 1.20 10.12
N THR A 50 6.65 0.12 9.50
CA THR A 50 5.96 -0.58 8.41
C THR A 50 4.53 -0.99 8.81
N PHE A 51 4.30 -1.36 10.07
CA PHE A 51 2.97 -1.72 10.57
C PHE A 51 2.06 -0.49 10.62
N ALA A 52 2.48 0.60 11.24
CA ALA A 52 1.67 1.83 11.32
C ALA A 52 1.34 2.38 9.92
N SER A 53 2.30 2.40 9.01
CA SER A 53 2.11 2.86 7.64
C SER A 53 1.20 1.93 6.83
N SER A 54 1.26 0.62 7.07
CA SER A 54 0.33 -0.36 6.46
C SER A 54 -1.12 -0.13 6.89
N LEU A 55 -1.35 0.28 8.14
CA LEU A 55 -2.68 0.58 8.67
C LEU A 55 -3.30 1.79 7.95
N LEU A 56 -2.52 2.85 7.74
CA LEU A 56 -2.96 4.02 6.97
C LEU A 56 -3.29 3.66 5.51
N LEU A 57 -2.39 2.92 4.84
CA LEU A 57 -2.61 2.50 3.45
C LEU A 57 -3.84 1.59 3.30
N ARG A 58 -4.06 0.69 4.26
CA ARG A 58 -5.24 -0.17 4.29
C ARG A 58 -6.52 0.66 4.34
N HIS A 59 -6.56 1.69 5.17
CA HIS A 59 -7.72 2.57 5.23
C HIS A 59 -7.90 3.34 3.93
N CYS A 60 -6.82 3.87 3.34
CA CYS A 60 -6.88 4.53 2.02
C CYS A 60 -7.46 3.61 0.93
N CYS A 61 -7.14 2.32 0.96
CA CYS A 61 -7.62 1.34 -0.01
C CYS A 61 -9.10 0.95 0.18
N ASN A 62 -9.61 1.03 1.43
CA ASN A 62 -10.96 0.58 1.79
C ASN A 62 -11.95 1.73 2.00
N SER A 63 -11.49 2.98 2.09
CA SER A 63 -12.34 4.15 2.28
C SER A 63 -12.97 4.58 0.96
N HIS A 64 -14.23 5.00 1.02
CA HIS A 64 -14.91 5.71 -0.08
C HIS A 64 -15.24 7.14 0.34
N PRO A 65 -14.84 8.17 -0.44
CA PRO A 65 -14.01 8.08 -1.64
C PRO A 65 -12.57 7.66 -1.32
N THR A 66 -11.95 6.89 -2.22
CA THR A 66 -10.52 6.56 -2.13
C THR A 66 -9.71 7.85 -2.22
N PRO A 67 -8.69 8.05 -1.37
CA PRO A 67 -7.80 9.19 -1.46
C PRO A 67 -7.12 9.25 -2.83
N THR A 68 -6.67 10.45 -3.23
CA THR A 68 -6.02 10.64 -4.53
C THR A 68 -4.81 9.73 -4.68
N LEU A 69 -4.58 9.23 -5.91
CA LEU A 69 -3.38 8.43 -6.21
C LEU A 69 -2.09 9.15 -5.84
N THR A 70 -2.06 10.48 -5.98
CA THR A 70 -0.93 11.31 -5.57
C THR A 70 -0.66 11.19 -4.07
N TYR A 71 -1.70 11.19 -3.23
CA TYR A 71 -1.56 11.06 -1.79
C TYR A 71 -1.09 9.67 -1.38
N THR A 72 -1.69 8.61 -1.93
CA THR A 72 -1.31 7.23 -1.60
C THR A 72 0.10 6.92 -2.10
N ARG A 73 0.52 7.49 -3.24
CA ARG A 73 1.89 7.41 -3.72
C ARG A 73 2.87 8.12 -2.80
N ALA A 74 2.55 9.35 -2.39
CA ALA A 74 3.38 10.09 -1.43
C ALA A 74 3.53 9.31 -0.11
N LEU A 75 2.45 8.72 0.41
CA LEU A 75 2.50 7.84 1.58
C LEU A 75 3.46 6.67 1.38
N PHE A 76 3.36 5.97 0.25
CA PHE A 76 4.26 4.86 -0.08
C PHE A 76 5.73 5.29 -0.15
N ASP A 77 6.02 6.44 -0.74
CA ASP A 77 7.39 6.96 -0.89
C ASP A 77 8.05 7.34 0.46
N HIS A 78 7.25 7.61 1.51
CA HIS A 78 7.78 7.83 2.87
C HIS A 78 8.14 6.52 3.60
N ILE A 79 7.73 5.36 3.10
CA ILE A 79 7.99 4.07 3.75
C ILE A 79 9.35 3.55 3.30
N LYS A 80 10.32 3.49 4.24
CA LYS A 80 11.70 3.04 3.93
C LYS A 80 11.79 1.56 3.55
N HIS A 81 11.02 0.70 4.23
CA HIS A 81 11.06 -0.75 4.06
C HIS A 81 9.65 -1.33 3.86
N PRO A 82 9.05 -1.15 2.66
CA PRO A 82 7.73 -1.69 2.37
C PRO A 82 7.78 -3.23 2.29
N ASN A 83 6.88 -3.88 3.01
CA ASN A 83 6.68 -5.34 2.97
C ASN A 83 5.70 -5.74 1.84
N SER A 84 5.49 -7.05 1.67
CA SER A 84 4.58 -7.60 0.64
C SER A 84 3.18 -7.00 0.73
N TYR A 85 2.67 -6.82 1.95
CA TYR A 85 1.36 -6.26 2.22
C TYR A 85 1.21 -4.82 1.68
N ILE A 86 2.22 -3.98 1.87
CA ILE A 86 2.22 -2.59 1.38
C ILE A 86 2.25 -2.54 -0.15
N TYR A 87 3.10 -3.36 -0.79
CA TYR A 87 3.11 -3.49 -2.25
C TYR A 87 1.75 -3.94 -2.77
N ASN A 88 1.17 -4.97 -2.15
CA ASN A 88 -0.15 -5.49 -2.52
C ASN A 88 -1.25 -4.45 -2.39
N THR A 89 -1.21 -3.67 -1.31
CA THR A 89 -2.19 -2.60 -1.06
C THR A 89 -2.07 -1.50 -2.11
N MET A 90 -0.85 -1.08 -2.43
CA MET A 90 -0.63 -0.09 -3.50
C MET A 90 -1.05 -0.60 -4.87
N MET A 91 -0.75 -1.87 -5.21
CA MET A 91 -1.21 -2.47 -6.47
C MET A 91 -2.75 -2.51 -6.56
N LYS A 92 -3.45 -2.79 -5.45
CA LYS A 92 -4.92 -2.73 -5.40
C LYS A 92 -5.44 -1.32 -5.65
N ILE A 93 -4.84 -0.31 -5.01
CA ILE A 93 -5.21 1.10 -5.20
C ILE A 93 -5.07 1.51 -6.67
N TYR A 94 -3.94 1.15 -7.32
CA TYR A 94 -3.76 1.42 -8.75
C TYR A 94 -4.77 0.68 -9.64
N ASN A 95 -5.07 -0.59 -9.33
CA ASN A 95 -6.09 -1.35 -10.06
C ASN A 95 -7.49 -0.73 -9.92
N GLN A 96 -7.88 -0.31 -8.71
CA GLN A 96 -9.16 0.37 -8.44
C GLN A 96 -9.27 1.70 -9.20
N ALA A 97 -8.16 2.39 -9.39
CA ALA A 97 -8.10 3.63 -10.15
C ALA A 97 -7.93 3.44 -11.67
N HIS A 98 -8.00 2.20 -12.19
CA HIS A 98 -7.79 1.89 -13.61
C HIS A 98 -6.38 2.22 -14.16
N HIS A 99 -5.36 2.11 -13.32
CA HIS A 99 -3.93 2.30 -13.65
C HIS A 99 -3.13 0.97 -13.58
N PRO A 100 -3.41 -0.02 -14.43
CA PRO A 100 -2.81 -1.35 -14.31
C PRO A 100 -1.33 -1.39 -14.70
N LYS A 101 -0.83 -0.43 -15.51
CA LYS A 101 0.59 -0.38 -15.90
C LYS A 101 1.47 -0.05 -14.67
N GLU A 102 0.98 0.83 -13.82
CA GLU A 102 1.61 1.27 -12.58
C GLU A 102 1.59 0.16 -11.52
N ALA A 103 0.47 -0.57 -11.40
CA ALA A 103 0.38 -1.76 -10.55
C ALA A 103 1.43 -2.82 -10.93
N LEU A 104 1.59 -3.12 -12.22
CA LEU A 104 2.58 -4.09 -12.71
C LEU A 104 4.02 -3.59 -12.58
N SER A 105 4.23 -2.28 -12.68
CA SER A 105 5.53 -1.66 -12.40
C SER A 105 5.91 -1.80 -10.94
N LEU A 106 4.96 -1.67 -10.00
CA LEU A 106 5.18 -1.95 -8.58
C LEU A 106 5.53 -3.41 -8.31
N TYR A 107 4.85 -4.36 -8.96
CA TYR A 107 5.22 -5.77 -8.85
C TYR A 107 6.66 -6.02 -9.33
N THR A 108 7.06 -5.39 -10.45
CA THR A 108 8.43 -5.49 -10.95
C THR A 108 9.44 -4.91 -9.95
N LEU A 109 9.12 -3.76 -9.34
CA LEU A 109 9.93 -3.14 -8.30
C LEU A 109 10.05 -4.04 -7.06
N MET A 110 8.96 -4.67 -6.63
CA MET A 110 8.93 -5.62 -5.52
C MET A 110 9.91 -6.78 -5.75
N LEU A 111 9.91 -7.36 -6.97
CA LEU A 111 10.86 -8.40 -7.36
C LEU A 111 12.32 -7.91 -7.39
N GLN A 112 12.56 -6.71 -7.92
CA GLN A 112 13.89 -6.10 -7.98
C GLN A 112 14.46 -5.81 -6.59
N LYS A 113 13.60 -5.48 -5.63
CA LYS A 113 13.94 -5.25 -4.23
C LYS A 113 13.98 -6.55 -3.40
N SER A 114 13.82 -7.71 -4.04
CA SER A 114 13.81 -9.03 -3.39
C SER A 114 12.81 -9.13 -2.23
N VAL A 115 11.69 -8.43 -2.33
CA VAL A 115 10.60 -8.53 -1.34
C VAL A 115 9.82 -9.80 -1.62
N GLU A 116 9.59 -10.59 -0.58
CA GLU A 116 8.90 -11.87 -0.67
C GLU A 116 7.47 -11.70 -1.20
N ILE A 117 7.10 -12.53 -2.17
CA ILE A 117 5.77 -12.57 -2.76
C ILE A 117 4.87 -13.37 -1.81
N ASP A 118 3.68 -12.84 -1.49
CA ASP A 118 2.69 -13.58 -0.71
C ASP A 118 1.58 -14.18 -1.60
N ASN A 119 0.71 -14.97 -0.98
CA ASN A 119 -0.40 -15.62 -1.66
C ASN A 119 -1.44 -14.63 -2.24
N TYR A 120 -1.40 -13.36 -1.83
CA TYR A 120 -2.30 -12.31 -2.32
C TYR A 120 -1.73 -11.55 -3.51
N THR A 121 -0.41 -11.55 -3.69
CA THR A 121 0.26 -10.81 -4.77
C THR A 121 -0.16 -11.30 -6.15
N LEU A 122 -0.18 -12.62 -6.38
CA LEU A 122 -0.48 -13.18 -7.70
C LEU A 122 -1.91 -12.86 -8.19
N PRO A 123 -2.98 -13.04 -7.38
CA PRO A 123 -4.32 -12.62 -7.77
C PRO A 123 -4.41 -11.15 -8.17
N ILE A 124 -3.73 -10.24 -7.45
CA ILE A 124 -3.74 -8.80 -7.73
C ILE A 124 -3.05 -8.49 -9.06
N VAL A 125 -1.94 -9.16 -9.35
CA VAL A 125 -1.21 -9.03 -10.62
C VAL A 125 -2.03 -9.55 -11.80
N ILE A 126 -2.72 -10.68 -11.62
CA ILE A 126 -3.63 -11.24 -12.64
C ILE A 126 -4.78 -10.26 -12.90
N GLN A 127 -5.36 -9.68 -11.85
CA GLN A 127 -6.38 -8.65 -11.98
C GLN A 127 -5.88 -7.44 -12.77
N ALA A 128 -4.67 -6.94 -12.48
CA ALA A 128 -4.06 -5.83 -13.23
C ALA A 128 -3.91 -6.16 -14.72
N CYS A 129 -3.46 -7.38 -15.03
CA CYS A 129 -3.38 -7.85 -16.42
C CYS A 129 -4.75 -7.89 -17.09
N SER A 130 -5.77 -8.39 -16.39
CA SER A 130 -7.15 -8.44 -16.91
C SER A 130 -7.71 -7.05 -17.19
N ILE A 131 -7.49 -6.08 -16.30
CA ILE A 131 -7.90 -4.68 -16.49
C ILE A 131 -7.20 -4.08 -17.73
N ARG A 132 -5.90 -4.33 -17.90
CA ARG A 132 -5.15 -3.83 -19.06
C ARG A 132 -5.58 -4.46 -20.39
N ILE A 133 -6.03 -5.71 -20.36
CA ILE A 133 -6.50 -6.44 -21.55
C ILE A 133 -7.95 -6.07 -21.89
N SER A 134 -8.72 -5.62 -20.91
CA SER A 134 -10.13 -5.26 -21.10
C SER A 134 -10.24 -4.14 -22.14
N PRO A 135 -11.01 -4.33 -23.22
CA PRO A 135 -11.13 -3.35 -24.30
C PRO A 135 -12.03 -2.20 -23.84
N LYS A 136 -11.45 -1.25 -23.11
CA LYS A 136 -12.07 0.03 -22.81
C LYS A 136 -11.04 1.09 -23.18
N GLU A 137 -11.40 1.82 -24.24
CA GLU A 137 -10.65 2.89 -24.91
C GLU A 137 -9.44 2.49 -25.77
N GLY A 138 -9.66 2.54 -27.09
CA GLY A 138 -8.61 2.69 -28.09
C GLY A 138 -7.91 1.39 -28.47
N GLN A 139 -8.25 0.86 -29.65
CA GLN A 139 -7.39 -0.07 -30.37
C GLN A 139 -5.98 0.55 -30.48
N GLU A 140 -4.95 -0.16 -29.98
CA GLU A 140 -3.60 -0.27 -30.60
C GLU A 140 -2.49 -0.89 -29.71
N GLU A 141 -2.74 -1.33 -28.47
CA GLU A 141 -1.67 -1.91 -27.63
C GLU A 141 -1.73 -3.45 -27.45
N MET A 142 -2.52 -4.15 -28.27
CA MET A 142 -2.57 -5.63 -28.32
C MET A 142 -1.43 -6.22 -29.17
N ARG A 143 -0.18 -5.77 -28.94
CA ARG A 143 1.01 -6.36 -29.57
C ARG A 143 2.26 -6.34 -28.70
N ASP A 144 2.15 -6.05 -27.40
CA ASP A 144 3.33 -6.08 -26.56
C ASP A 144 3.73 -7.53 -26.21
N LYS A 145 4.63 -8.08 -27.04
CA LYS A 145 5.34 -9.35 -26.80
C LYS A 145 6.00 -9.39 -25.41
N ARG A 146 6.20 -8.24 -24.74
CA ARG A 146 6.63 -8.21 -23.33
C ARG A 146 5.61 -8.83 -22.40
N LEU A 147 4.30 -8.77 -22.65
CA LEU A 147 3.31 -9.32 -21.72
C LEU A 147 3.31 -10.84 -21.68
N MET A 148 3.44 -11.50 -22.83
CA MET A 148 3.64 -12.95 -22.86
C MET A 148 4.99 -13.37 -22.27
N LYS A 149 6.05 -12.57 -22.48
CA LYS A 149 7.34 -12.76 -21.76
C LYS A 149 7.23 -12.49 -20.26
N PHE A 150 6.35 -11.59 -19.85
CA PHE A 150 6.09 -11.23 -18.45
C PHE A 150 5.28 -12.32 -17.77
N PHE A 151 4.25 -12.88 -18.44
CA PHE A 151 3.52 -14.04 -17.97
C PHE A 151 4.41 -15.28 -17.87
N THR A 152 5.22 -15.58 -18.88
CA THR A 152 6.19 -16.69 -18.81
C THR A 152 7.28 -16.44 -17.76
N GLY A 153 7.74 -15.20 -17.58
CA GLY A 153 8.71 -14.81 -16.55
C GLY A 153 8.15 -14.88 -15.13
N ILE A 154 6.91 -14.45 -14.90
CA ILE A 154 6.17 -14.59 -13.64
C ILE A 154 5.92 -16.06 -13.35
N TRP A 155 5.44 -16.82 -14.33
CA TRP A 155 5.19 -18.25 -14.19
C TRP A 155 6.49 -19.00 -13.84
N SER A 156 7.61 -18.64 -14.49
CA SER A 156 8.93 -19.26 -14.26
C SER A 156 9.61 -18.83 -12.94
N ARG A 157 9.27 -17.67 -12.38
CA ARG A 157 9.84 -17.16 -11.11
C ARG A 157 8.95 -17.49 -9.91
N GLY A 158 7.63 -17.44 -10.05
CA GLY A 158 6.66 -17.82 -9.02
C GLY A 158 6.68 -19.32 -8.71
N ILE A 159 6.85 -20.19 -9.72
CA ILE A 159 6.96 -21.64 -9.50
C ILE A 159 8.23 -22.00 -8.70
N ARG A 160 9.33 -21.27 -8.88
CA ARG A 160 10.57 -21.54 -8.12
C ARG A 160 10.42 -21.29 -6.62
N CYS A 161 9.64 -20.28 -6.21
CA CYS A 161 9.31 -20.07 -4.80
C CYS A 161 8.29 -21.09 -4.28
N TRP A 162 7.34 -21.53 -5.10
CA TRP A 162 6.30 -22.48 -4.68
C TRP A 162 6.79 -23.93 -4.57
N VAL A 163 7.75 -24.34 -5.41
CA VAL A 163 8.34 -25.68 -5.38
C VAL A 163 9.40 -25.83 -4.26
N GLY A 164 9.89 -24.72 -3.69
CA GLY A 164 10.89 -24.71 -2.61
C GLY A 164 10.36 -25.00 -1.20
N THR A 165 9.04 -24.91 -0.95
CA THR A 165 8.45 -25.03 0.39
C THR A 165 7.78 -26.38 0.70
N ARG A 166 7.99 -27.41 -0.13
CA ARG A 166 7.49 -28.79 0.10
C ARG A 166 8.60 -29.85 0.21
N ARG A 167 9.76 -29.51 0.78
CA ARG A 167 10.70 -30.52 1.29
C ARG A 167 11.20 -30.14 2.68
N GLY A 168 10.47 -30.62 3.68
CA GLY A 168 10.81 -30.52 5.09
C GLY A 168 9.81 -31.34 5.90
N GLY A 169 9.88 -32.66 5.77
CA GLY A 169 9.29 -33.59 6.74
C GLY A 169 10.00 -33.47 8.09
N PRO A 170 9.39 -33.97 9.16
CA PRO A 170 9.46 -35.41 9.45
C PRO A 170 8.20 -36.19 9.13
#